data_AF-A0A0E0MZ85-F1
#
_entry.id   AF-A0A0E0MZ85-F1
#
_cell.length_a   1.000
_cell.length_b   1.000
_cell.length_c   1.000
_cell.angle_alpha   90.00
_cell.angle_beta   90.00
_cell.angle_gamma   90.00
#
_symmetry.space_group_name_H-M   'P 1'
#
loop_
_entity.id
_entity.type
_entity.pdbx_description
1 polymer ?
#
loop_
_entity_poly.entity_id
_entity_poly.type
_entity_poly.pdbx_seq_one_letter_code
_entity_poly.pdbx_strand_id
1 'polypeptide(L)'
;MAQLLAATTTTTTPPCGGLLTARASASSPGCFLRALPRSRAMASASGADAAAAAVAPPSLLVFSGGTAFNGVVEELKKVTTRVAHVLPVSDDGGSTAEIVRVLGGPAVGDIRSRCLRLSDESTSEALSVRTLLGHRLPLDPSEAKLEWYQIVEGEHALWDGVSQPYRETIRAFLVYFHNEILRRSAEMFCFTNGSIGNFFFAGARIFFQSLDAAIFLFSRVSQIPAESLVLPVISTNDRLTLGCELWDGTIIRGQNEISHPSNGRKEVVNKDCNSCSALPSRIKRVFYMSSEGSNLLHEVFPEANRTVLEQLSKVDCIVYAMGSLFTSVCPSLVLRGIGETIASRSIPKVLLLNGSHDRETTGLPASGFVTAITDSLNRTYGYPDKSLKNLVSSVTVPLNRFSANDWRNYASYHLLALEDGNIPQISPKDYVNALLVPKGGQIPLDIKNLSSKGIFHVVTVDSIHDGKTGIIFDPHSLIQALTSLISDRRFVEPDLLTENVESLNK
;
A
#
# COMPACT_ATOMS: atom_id res chain seq x y z
N MET A 1 -49.21 -36.64 -4.53
CA MET A 1 -50.09 -37.65 -5.17
C MET A 1 -50.45 -37.11 -6.55
N ALA A 2 -49.69 -37.46 -7.60
CA ALA A 2 -49.86 -38.63 -8.50
C ALA A 2 -51.06 -38.40 -9.44
N GLN A 3 -51.02 -38.49 -10.78
CA GLN A 3 -50.17 -39.13 -11.81
C GLN A 3 -50.19 -38.21 -13.07
N LEU A 4 -49.15 -37.99 -13.89
CA LEU A 4 -48.34 -38.88 -14.72
C LEU A 4 -49.11 -39.55 -15.88
N LEU A 5 -48.89 -39.07 -17.12
CA LEU A 5 -48.95 -39.88 -18.33
C LEU A 5 -47.91 -39.39 -19.35
N ALA A 6 -47.05 -40.33 -19.72
CA ALA A 6 -45.98 -40.22 -20.71
C ALA A 6 -46.49 -40.67 -22.09
N ALA A 7 -45.84 -40.19 -23.15
CA ALA A 7 -45.84 -40.86 -24.45
C ALA A 7 -44.41 -40.84 -25.02
N THR A 8 -43.82 -42.03 -25.05
CA THR A 8 -42.58 -42.42 -25.73
C THR A 8 -42.91 -43.15 -27.02
N THR A 9 -42.11 -42.93 -28.08
CA THR A 9 -41.63 -43.87 -29.15
C THR A 9 -41.51 -43.13 -30.50
N THR A 10 -40.56 -43.32 -31.42
CA THR A 10 -39.24 -43.98 -31.50
C THR A 10 -38.61 -43.49 -32.83
N THR A 11 -37.29 -43.34 -32.82
CA THR A 11 -36.30 -43.38 -33.92
C THR A 11 -36.72 -43.89 -35.31
N THR A 12 -36.27 -43.19 -36.37
CA THR A 12 -35.46 -43.73 -37.51
C THR A 12 -34.95 -42.63 -38.46
N THR A 13 -33.63 -42.58 -38.68
CA THR A 13 -32.86 -41.98 -39.82
C THR A 13 -33.17 -42.69 -41.16
N PRO A 14 -32.81 -42.24 -42.41
CA PRO A 14 -31.61 -41.47 -42.89
C PRO A 14 -31.97 -40.51 -44.10
N PRO A 15 -31.14 -40.21 -45.15
CA PRO A 15 -29.67 -40.26 -45.40
C PRO A 15 -29.00 -38.96 -45.95
N CYS A 16 -27.68 -39.07 -46.14
CA CYS A 16 -26.69 -38.11 -46.64
C CYS A 16 -26.83 -37.57 -48.08
N GLY A 17 -26.19 -36.42 -48.36
CA GLY A 17 -25.55 -36.13 -49.66
C GLY A 17 -25.31 -34.65 -50.03
N GLY A 18 -24.04 -34.26 -50.25
CA GLY A 18 -23.58 -33.10 -51.07
C GLY A 18 -23.22 -31.82 -50.28
N LEU A 19 -21.98 -31.54 -49.86
CA LEU A 19 -20.70 -31.29 -50.57
C LEU A 19 -20.63 -29.94 -51.34
N LEU A 20 -20.05 -28.92 -50.70
CA LEU A 20 -19.40 -27.77 -51.35
C LEU A 20 -18.24 -27.29 -50.45
N THR A 21 -17.05 -27.85 -50.68
CA THR A 21 -15.78 -27.42 -50.07
C THR A 21 -15.03 -26.52 -51.06
N ALA A 22 -14.85 -25.25 -50.71
CA ALA A 22 -13.95 -24.36 -51.42
C ALA A 22 -12.49 -24.70 -51.09
N ARG A 23 -11.71 -25.07 -52.12
CA ARG A 23 -10.26 -25.25 -52.07
C ARG A 23 -9.57 -23.87 -51.93
N ALA A 24 -8.69 -23.73 -50.95
CA ALA A 24 -7.58 -22.79 -51.00
C ALA A 24 -6.30 -23.53 -50.59
N SER A 25 -5.34 -23.54 -51.52
CA SER A 25 -4.05 -24.20 -51.45
C SER A 25 -3.12 -23.57 -50.41
N ALA A 26 -2.54 -24.38 -49.53
CA ALA A 26 -1.43 -23.98 -48.68
C ALA A 26 -0.12 -23.99 -49.49
N SER A 27 0.50 -22.82 -49.63
CA SER A 27 1.87 -22.65 -50.09
C SER A 27 2.64 -21.83 -49.06
N SER A 28 3.73 -22.40 -48.54
CA SER A 28 4.68 -21.79 -47.61
C SER A 28 5.22 -20.44 -48.09
N PRO A 29 5.39 -19.43 -47.21
CA PRO A 29 6.27 -18.31 -47.50
C PRO A 29 7.64 -18.55 -46.85
N GLY A 30 8.66 -18.56 -47.71
CA GLY A 30 10.06 -18.65 -47.35
C GLY A 30 10.58 -17.44 -46.59
N CYS A 31 11.64 -17.72 -45.82
CA CYS A 31 12.54 -16.79 -45.18
C CYS A 31 13.04 -15.70 -46.17
N PHE A 32 12.67 -14.44 -45.94
CA PHE A 32 13.31 -13.27 -46.55
C PHE A 32 13.98 -12.44 -45.45
N LEU A 33 15.24 -12.76 -45.16
CA LEU A 33 16.17 -11.88 -44.48
C LEU A 33 16.48 -10.69 -45.41
N ARG A 34 15.84 -9.55 -45.18
CA ARG A 34 16.20 -8.30 -45.84
C ARG A 34 17.31 -7.63 -45.03
N ALA A 35 18.53 -7.73 -45.53
CA ALA A 35 19.69 -7.02 -45.03
C ALA A 35 19.46 -5.50 -45.09
N LEU A 36 19.57 -4.83 -43.93
CA LEU A 36 19.66 -3.37 -43.85
C LEU A 36 21.13 -2.95 -44.06
N PRO A 37 21.40 -1.84 -44.77
CA PRO A 37 22.74 -1.45 -45.15
C PRO A 37 23.55 -0.95 -43.95
N ARG A 38 24.75 -1.51 -43.79
CA ARG A 38 25.80 -1.00 -42.88
C ARG A 38 26.23 0.39 -43.35
N SER A 39 25.81 1.44 -42.64
CA SER A 39 26.45 2.74 -42.76
C SER A 39 27.81 2.70 -42.04
N ARG A 40 28.87 2.88 -42.82
CA ARG A 40 30.22 3.23 -42.34
C ARG A 40 30.14 4.63 -41.72
N ALA A 41 30.30 4.73 -40.40
CA ALA A 41 30.73 5.97 -39.78
C ALA A 41 32.16 5.76 -39.27
N MET A 42 33.06 6.61 -39.75
CA MET A 42 34.48 6.60 -39.43
C MET A 42 34.73 6.89 -37.95
N ALA A 43 35.71 6.18 -37.39
CA ALA A 43 36.36 6.55 -36.15
C ALA A 43 37.34 7.71 -36.41
N SER A 44 37.25 8.77 -35.63
CA SER A 44 38.33 9.32 -34.80
C SER A 44 38.07 10.78 -34.43
N ALA A 45 37.97 11.06 -33.14
CA ALA A 45 38.75 12.10 -32.46
C ALA A 45 38.43 12.02 -30.96
N SER A 46 39.50 11.82 -30.22
CA SER A 46 39.64 11.88 -28.76
C SER A 46 39.04 13.16 -28.17
N GLY A 47 38.12 12.99 -27.22
CA GLY A 47 37.72 14.00 -26.26
C GLY A 47 37.58 13.31 -24.92
N ALA A 48 38.52 13.59 -24.01
CA ALA A 48 38.44 13.18 -22.63
C ALA A 48 37.29 13.94 -21.96
N ASP A 49 36.10 13.34 -21.93
CA ASP A 49 35.08 13.66 -20.95
C ASP A 49 34.75 12.35 -20.24
N ALA A 50 35.41 12.15 -19.10
CA ALA A 50 34.86 11.29 -18.07
C ALA A 50 33.57 11.95 -17.59
N ALA A 51 32.47 11.72 -18.32
CA ALA A 51 31.13 12.00 -17.84
C ALA A 51 31.01 11.27 -16.52
N ALA A 52 31.10 12.01 -15.41
CA ALA A 52 30.72 11.54 -14.09
C ALA A 52 29.32 10.92 -14.28
N ALA A 53 29.23 9.60 -14.23
CA ALA A 53 27.98 8.90 -14.39
C ALA A 53 27.01 9.51 -13.38
N ALA A 54 26.00 10.25 -13.86
CA ALA A 54 25.05 10.90 -12.99
C ALA A 54 24.47 9.82 -12.07
N VAL A 55 24.73 9.93 -10.77
CA VAL A 55 24.27 8.95 -9.79
C VAL A 55 22.75 8.95 -9.90
N ALA A 56 22.18 7.79 -10.24
CA ALA A 56 20.74 7.65 -10.38
C ALA A 56 20.05 8.13 -9.09
N PRO A 57 18.91 8.82 -9.16
CA PRO A 57 18.21 9.28 -7.97
C PRO A 57 17.85 8.09 -7.07
N PRO A 58 17.84 8.27 -5.75
CA PRO A 58 17.62 7.16 -4.81
C PRO A 58 16.23 6.56 -4.98
N SER A 59 16.14 5.24 -4.79
CA SER A 59 14.88 4.50 -4.77
C SER A 59 14.41 4.22 -3.35
N LEU A 60 13.13 4.48 -3.09
CA LEU A 60 12.53 4.38 -1.75
C LEU A 60 11.36 3.41 -1.75
N LEU A 61 11.19 2.69 -0.65
CA LEU A 61 9.93 2.05 -0.30
C LEU A 61 9.33 2.74 0.93
N VAL A 62 8.09 3.18 0.81
CA VAL A 62 7.39 3.91 1.87
C VAL A 62 6.20 3.10 2.34
N PHE A 63 6.25 2.59 3.57
CA PHE A 63 5.06 2.09 4.26
C PHE A 63 4.26 3.29 4.76
N SER A 64 3.05 3.45 4.23
CA SER A 64 2.17 4.57 4.56
C SER A 64 0.72 4.12 4.67
N GLY A 65 -0.15 5.01 5.11
CA GLY A 65 -1.61 4.88 4.95
C GLY A 65 -2.17 6.09 4.23
N GLY A 66 -3.26 6.63 4.77
CA GLY A 66 -4.03 7.72 4.19
C GLY A 66 -3.31 9.08 4.09
N THR A 67 -3.86 10.11 4.72
CA THR A 67 -3.59 11.50 4.32
C THR A 67 -2.30 12.10 4.85
N ALA A 68 -1.71 11.58 5.92
CA ALA A 68 -0.57 12.19 6.59
C ALA A 68 0.63 12.37 5.65
N PHE A 69 0.99 11.33 4.88
CA PHE A 69 2.09 11.39 3.92
C PHE A 69 1.72 12.12 2.60
N ASN A 70 0.49 12.63 2.44
CA ASN A 70 0.12 13.35 1.21
C ASN A 70 0.81 14.71 1.10
N GLY A 71 1.05 15.40 2.23
CA GLY A 71 1.65 16.74 2.25
C GLY A 71 3.12 16.76 1.80
N VAL A 72 3.79 15.61 1.79
CA VAL A 72 5.23 15.50 1.51
C VAL A 72 5.54 14.88 0.15
N VAL A 73 4.55 14.29 -0.53
CA VAL A 73 4.77 13.62 -1.81
C VAL A 73 5.16 14.57 -2.93
N GLU A 74 4.63 15.80 -2.97
CA GLU A 74 5.04 16.76 -3.98
C GLU A 74 6.49 17.20 -3.82
N GLU A 75 6.96 17.38 -2.57
CA GLU A 75 8.38 17.66 -2.33
C GLU A 75 9.27 16.45 -2.65
N LEU A 76 8.81 15.22 -2.31
CA LEU A 76 9.57 14.00 -2.62
C LEU A 76 9.76 13.81 -4.13
N LYS A 77 8.72 14.10 -4.94
CA LYS A 77 8.77 14.02 -6.41
C LYS A 77 9.84 14.91 -7.04
N LYS A 78 10.24 16.00 -6.38
CA LYS A 78 11.33 16.88 -6.84
C LYS A 78 12.72 16.25 -6.70
N VAL A 79 12.86 15.28 -5.79
CA VAL A 79 14.11 14.55 -5.54
C VAL A 79 14.14 13.22 -6.29
N THR A 80 13.04 12.47 -6.26
CA THR A 80 12.95 11.17 -6.91
C THR A 80 11.50 10.77 -7.18
N THR A 81 11.27 10.15 -8.33
CA THR A 81 10.01 9.47 -8.66
C THR A 81 10.08 7.96 -8.44
N ARG A 82 11.25 7.42 -8.08
CA ARG A 82 11.50 5.97 -7.85
C ARG A 82 11.01 5.54 -6.48
N VAL A 83 9.70 5.65 -6.25
CA VAL A 83 9.10 5.41 -4.93
C VAL A 83 8.02 4.34 -5.02
N ALA A 84 8.16 3.29 -4.22
CA ALA A 84 7.13 2.29 -4.00
C ALA A 84 6.32 2.65 -2.74
N HIS A 85 5.10 3.14 -2.93
CA HIS A 85 4.15 3.46 -1.86
C HIS A 85 3.35 2.20 -1.50
N VAL A 86 3.66 1.60 -0.35
CA VAL A 86 2.98 0.41 0.16
C VAL A 86 1.86 0.83 1.10
N LEU A 87 0.64 0.35 0.83
CA LEU A 87 -0.58 0.78 1.51
C LEU A 87 -1.40 -0.43 2.00
N PRO A 88 -2.02 -0.36 3.19
CA PRO A 88 -2.93 -1.38 3.67
C PRO A 88 -4.26 -1.38 2.89
N VAL A 89 -4.98 -2.50 2.97
CA VAL A 89 -6.28 -2.73 2.30
C VAL A 89 -7.43 -2.94 3.29
N SER A 90 -7.30 -2.39 4.51
CA SER A 90 -8.25 -2.56 5.62
C SER A 90 -9.11 -1.34 5.94
N ASP A 91 -8.95 -0.23 5.22
CA ASP A 91 -9.71 1.00 5.48
C ASP A 91 -11.23 0.77 5.34
N ASP A 92 -11.95 0.94 6.44
CA ASP A 92 -13.41 0.77 6.50
C ASP A 92 -14.13 2.10 6.73
N GLY A 93 -13.49 3.24 6.39
CA GLY A 93 -14.05 4.60 6.52
C GLY A 93 -14.70 5.19 5.26
N GLY A 94 -15.55 6.20 5.50
CA GLY A 94 -16.16 7.03 4.46
C GLY A 94 -16.83 6.23 3.34
N SER A 95 -16.65 6.67 2.09
CA SER A 95 -17.25 5.99 0.94
C SER A 95 -16.65 4.62 0.64
N THR A 96 -15.49 4.27 1.23
CA THR A 96 -14.92 2.91 1.14
C THR A 96 -15.82 1.92 1.89
N ALA A 97 -16.28 2.29 3.08
CA ALA A 97 -17.18 1.48 3.92
C ALA A 97 -18.44 1.08 3.15
N GLU A 98 -19.04 2.04 2.44
CA GLU A 98 -20.27 1.85 1.69
C GLU A 98 -20.07 0.93 0.47
N ILE A 99 -18.96 1.09 -0.25
CA ILE A 99 -18.59 0.20 -1.37
C ILE A 99 -18.40 -1.22 -0.85
N VAL A 100 -17.64 -1.41 0.22
CA VAL A 100 -17.36 -2.72 0.80
C VAL A 100 -18.64 -3.35 1.37
N ARG A 101 -19.56 -2.56 1.93
CA ARG A 101 -20.85 -3.04 2.43
C ARG A 101 -21.70 -3.62 1.31
N VAL A 102 -21.89 -2.88 0.22
CA VAL A 102 -22.83 -3.25 -0.86
C VAL A 102 -22.21 -4.20 -1.88
N LEU A 103 -20.93 -4.01 -2.23
CA LEU A 103 -20.25 -4.74 -3.31
C LEU A 103 -19.16 -5.70 -2.83
N GLY A 104 -18.77 -5.63 -1.54
CA GLY A 104 -17.69 -6.45 -0.99
C GLY A 104 -16.30 -6.03 -1.48
N GLY A 105 -15.32 -6.86 -1.14
CA GLY A 105 -13.92 -6.72 -1.53
C GLY A 105 -13.06 -5.84 -0.62
N PRO A 106 -11.80 -5.60 -1.01
CA PRO A 106 -10.84 -4.87 -0.20
C PRO A 106 -11.15 -3.38 -0.15
N ALA A 107 -10.61 -2.72 0.86
CA ALA A 107 -10.63 -1.27 0.93
C ALA A 107 -9.80 -0.64 -0.19
N VAL A 108 -10.33 0.42 -0.80
CA VAL A 108 -9.67 1.13 -1.91
C VAL A 108 -9.27 2.57 -1.57
N GLY A 109 -9.71 3.09 -0.42
CA GLY A 109 -9.61 4.50 -0.07
C GLY A 109 -8.18 5.04 -0.05
N ASP A 110 -7.29 4.43 0.73
CA ASP A 110 -5.91 4.89 0.87
C ASP A 110 -5.13 4.76 -0.45
N ILE A 111 -5.32 3.65 -1.17
CA ILE A 111 -4.74 3.41 -2.50
C ILE A 111 -5.18 4.49 -3.49
N ARG A 112 -6.50 4.73 -3.61
CA ARG A 112 -7.03 5.79 -4.46
C ARG A 112 -6.50 7.16 -4.05
N SER A 113 -6.39 7.44 -2.75
CA SER A 113 -5.84 8.72 -2.28
C SER A 113 -4.39 8.92 -2.71
N ARG A 114 -3.57 7.86 -2.68
CA ARG A 114 -2.17 7.94 -3.11
C ARG A 114 -2.07 8.08 -4.62
N CYS A 115 -2.84 7.31 -5.39
CA CYS A 115 -2.88 7.43 -6.84
C CYS A 115 -3.27 8.84 -7.27
N LEU A 116 -4.32 9.40 -6.65
CA LEU A 116 -4.76 10.76 -6.93
C LEU A 116 -3.66 11.77 -6.59
N ARG A 117 -2.99 11.63 -5.44
CA ARG A 117 -1.90 12.55 -5.06
C ARG A 117 -0.75 12.53 -6.06
N LEU A 118 -0.40 11.36 -6.58
CA LEU A 118 0.66 11.19 -7.56
C LEU A 118 0.26 11.58 -8.99
N SER A 119 -1.00 11.98 -9.22
CA SER A 119 -1.46 12.30 -10.57
C SER A 119 -0.67 13.46 -11.17
N ASP A 120 -0.62 13.49 -12.50
CA ASP A 120 -0.07 14.64 -13.21
C ASP A 120 -0.93 15.90 -12.94
N GLU A 121 -0.25 17.05 -12.90
CA GLU A 121 -0.83 18.38 -12.74
C GLU A 121 -0.30 19.36 -13.80
N SER A 122 0.48 18.86 -14.78
CA SER A 122 1.21 19.69 -15.73
C SER A 122 0.34 20.23 -16.88
N THR A 123 -0.78 19.57 -17.18
CA THR A 123 -1.69 19.94 -18.27
C THR A 123 -3.09 20.27 -17.75
N SER A 124 -3.83 21.09 -18.51
CA SER A 124 -5.23 21.41 -18.19
C SER A 124 -6.12 20.17 -18.17
N GLU A 125 -5.88 19.21 -19.07
CA GLU A 125 -6.59 17.93 -19.07
C GLU A 125 -6.26 17.10 -17.83
N ALA A 126 -4.99 16.99 -17.44
CA ALA A 126 -4.60 16.25 -16.24
C ALA A 126 -5.23 16.84 -14.97
N LEU A 127 -5.28 18.18 -14.86
CA LEU A 127 -5.99 18.87 -13.78
C LEU A 127 -7.50 18.59 -13.79
N SER A 128 -8.13 18.52 -14.98
CA SER A 128 -9.55 18.21 -15.12
C SER A 128 -9.85 16.76 -14.71
N VAL A 129 -9.04 15.80 -15.16
CA VAL A 129 -9.13 14.38 -14.77
C VAL A 129 -8.91 14.20 -13.27
N ARG A 130 -7.90 14.88 -12.70
CA ARG A 130 -7.66 14.87 -11.25
C ARG A 130 -8.84 15.45 -10.48
N THR A 131 -9.43 16.54 -10.96
CA THR A 131 -10.61 17.17 -10.34
C THR A 131 -11.80 16.21 -10.33
N LEU A 132 -12.10 15.57 -11.47
CA LEU A 132 -13.14 14.56 -11.57
C LEU A 132 -12.92 13.39 -10.61
N LEU A 133 -11.74 12.77 -10.60
CA LEU A 133 -11.43 11.60 -9.75
C LEU A 133 -11.29 11.98 -8.26
N GLY A 134 -10.90 13.22 -7.97
CA GLY A 134 -10.83 13.78 -6.61
C GLY A 134 -12.16 14.23 -6.04
N HIS A 135 -13.20 14.34 -6.88
CA HIS A 135 -14.50 14.86 -6.48
C HIS A 135 -15.20 13.99 -5.43
N ARG A 136 -15.90 14.67 -4.51
CA ARG A 136 -16.77 14.07 -3.50
C ARG A 136 -18.17 14.62 -3.66
N LEU A 137 -19.14 13.71 -3.72
CA LEU A 137 -20.55 14.05 -3.82
C LEU A 137 -21.05 14.78 -2.56
N PRO A 138 -22.13 15.56 -2.68
CA PRO A 138 -22.79 16.27 -1.59
C PRO A 138 -23.10 15.41 -0.36
N LEU A 139 -23.30 16.09 0.77
CA LEU A 139 -23.74 15.44 2.00
C LEU A 139 -25.23 15.08 1.95
N ASP A 140 -26.05 15.89 1.26
CA ASP A 140 -27.47 15.59 1.09
C ASP A 140 -27.66 14.34 0.20
N PRO A 141 -28.41 13.32 0.64
CA PRO A 141 -28.59 12.09 -0.14
C PRO A 141 -29.27 12.28 -1.50
N SER A 142 -30.19 13.23 -1.62
CA SER A 142 -30.94 13.46 -2.86
C SER A 142 -30.08 14.20 -3.88
N GLU A 143 -29.38 15.24 -3.44
CA GLU A 143 -28.40 15.96 -4.26
C GLU A 143 -27.26 15.05 -4.71
N ALA A 144 -26.70 14.25 -3.80
CA ALA A 144 -25.63 13.31 -4.11
C ALA A 144 -26.05 12.28 -5.16
N LYS A 145 -27.29 11.78 -5.07
CA LYS A 145 -27.83 10.85 -6.06
C LYS A 145 -28.05 11.55 -7.40
N LEU A 146 -28.64 12.75 -7.42
CA LEU A 146 -28.86 13.50 -8.67
C LEU A 146 -27.54 13.77 -9.39
N GLU A 147 -26.54 14.28 -8.66
CA GLU A 147 -25.23 14.61 -9.21
C GLU A 147 -24.50 13.35 -9.72
N TRP A 148 -24.59 12.23 -8.99
CA TRP A 148 -24.05 10.94 -9.47
C TRP A 148 -24.65 10.53 -10.83
N TYR A 149 -25.96 10.69 -11.01
CA TYR A 149 -26.62 10.33 -12.27
C TYR A 149 -26.14 11.22 -13.41
N GLN A 150 -26.05 12.54 -13.20
CA GLN A 150 -25.52 13.47 -14.19
C GLN A 150 -24.07 13.13 -14.60
N ILE A 151 -23.23 12.71 -13.64
CA ILE A 151 -21.86 12.28 -13.90
C ILE A 151 -21.85 11.00 -14.75
N VAL A 152 -22.64 9.99 -14.38
CA VAL A 152 -22.73 8.70 -15.10
C VAL A 152 -23.32 8.88 -16.49
N GLU A 153 -24.29 9.78 -16.68
CA GLU A 153 -24.89 10.11 -17.97
C GLU A 153 -23.91 10.85 -18.88
N GLY A 154 -22.94 11.56 -18.29
CA GLY A 154 -21.91 12.30 -19.02
C GLY A 154 -22.25 13.78 -19.23
N GLU A 155 -23.25 14.29 -18.51
CA GLU A 155 -23.79 15.65 -18.65
C GLU A 155 -23.25 16.63 -17.60
N HIS A 156 -22.61 16.12 -16.54
CA HIS A 156 -22.09 16.96 -15.46
C HIS A 156 -20.84 17.77 -15.88
N ALA A 157 -20.72 18.99 -15.37
CA ALA A 157 -19.62 19.92 -15.66
C ALA A 157 -18.23 19.40 -15.25
N LEU A 158 -18.13 18.38 -14.40
CA LEU A 158 -16.85 17.72 -14.08
C LEU A 158 -16.19 17.07 -15.29
N TRP A 159 -16.92 16.85 -16.38
CA TRP A 159 -16.37 16.35 -17.64
C TRP A 159 -15.77 17.46 -18.52
N ASP A 160 -15.92 18.73 -18.15
CA ASP A 160 -15.33 19.86 -18.85
C ASP A 160 -13.80 19.77 -18.79
N GLY A 161 -13.13 19.96 -19.93
CA GLY A 161 -11.68 19.83 -20.04
C GLY A 161 -11.15 18.39 -20.09
N VAL A 162 -12.01 17.36 -19.92
CA VAL A 162 -11.65 15.95 -20.09
C VAL A 162 -11.94 15.52 -21.54
N SER A 163 -10.91 15.11 -22.29
CA SER A 163 -11.10 14.70 -23.69
C SER A 163 -11.96 13.45 -23.82
N GLN A 164 -12.45 13.21 -25.03
CA GLN A 164 -13.33 12.08 -25.33
C GLN A 164 -12.69 10.71 -25.00
N PRO A 165 -11.43 10.41 -25.35
CA PRO A 165 -10.80 9.14 -24.96
C PRO A 165 -10.77 8.91 -23.44
N TYR A 166 -10.46 9.95 -22.65
CA TYR A 166 -10.49 9.87 -21.20
C TYR A 166 -11.91 9.69 -20.68
N ARG A 167 -12.87 10.44 -21.23
CA ARG A 167 -14.29 10.37 -20.86
C ARG A 167 -14.84 8.97 -21.09
N GLU A 168 -14.62 8.39 -22.26
CA GLU A 168 -15.06 7.03 -22.58
C GLU A 168 -14.42 5.98 -21.65
N THR A 169 -13.12 6.13 -21.37
CA THR A 169 -12.39 5.22 -20.48
C THR A 169 -12.92 5.28 -19.04
N ILE A 170 -12.98 6.48 -18.45
CA ILE A 170 -13.38 6.65 -17.04
C ILE A 170 -14.85 6.27 -16.87
N ARG A 171 -15.72 6.78 -17.75
CA ARG A 171 -17.17 6.59 -17.66
C ARG A 171 -17.56 5.12 -17.83
N ALA A 172 -16.85 4.33 -18.64
CA ALA A 172 -17.12 2.90 -18.79
C ALA A 172 -17.10 2.17 -17.43
N PHE A 173 -16.12 2.48 -16.56
CA PHE A 173 -16.01 1.86 -15.24
C PHE A 173 -16.97 2.48 -14.21
N LEU A 174 -17.32 3.76 -14.33
CA LEU A 174 -18.38 4.37 -13.51
C LEU A 174 -19.75 3.75 -13.81
N VAL A 175 -20.07 3.53 -15.09
CA VAL A 175 -21.28 2.82 -15.53
C VAL A 175 -21.27 1.37 -15.06
N TYR A 176 -20.12 0.69 -15.18
CA TYR A 176 -19.99 -0.68 -14.68
C TYR A 176 -20.24 -0.77 -13.16
N PHE A 177 -19.64 0.14 -12.38
CA PHE A 177 -19.89 0.26 -10.95
C PHE A 177 -21.38 0.49 -10.64
N HIS A 178 -22.03 1.40 -11.37
CA HIS A 178 -23.45 1.67 -11.20
C HIS A 178 -24.31 0.42 -11.46
N ASN A 179 -24.02 -0.32 -12.54
CA ASN A 179 -24.72 -1.56 -12.86
C ASN A 179 -24.54 -2.63 -11.78
N GLU A 180 -23.35 -2.75 -11.19
CA GLU A 180 -23.09 -3.70 -10.10
C GLU A 180 -23.87 -3.35 -8.84
N ILE A 181 -24.06 -2.06 -8.54
CA ILE A 181 -24.96 -1.61 -7.47
C ILE A 181 -26.40 -2.03 -7.76
N LEU A 182 -26.91 -1.76 -8.97
CA LEU A 182 -28.31 -2.02 -9.33
C LEU A 182 -28.66 -3.53 -9.30
N ARG A 183 -27.67 -4.41 -9.43
CA ARG A 183 -27.84 -5.86 -9.32
C ARG A 183 -28.06 -6.35 -7.89
N ARG A 184 -27.79 -5.52 -6.87
CA ARG A 184 -27.98 -5.88 -5.46
C ARG A 184 -29.43 -5.58 -5.05
N SER A 185 -30.20 -6.64 -4.78
CA SER A 185 -31.62 -6.53 -4.44
C SER A 185 -31.91 -6.24 -2.96
N ALA A 186 -30.95 -6.53 -2.08
CA ALA A 186 -31.16 -6.47 -0.63
C ALA A 186 -30.68 -5.16 0.01
N GLU A 187 -29.77 -4.43 -0.64
CA GLU A 187 -29.10 -3.28 -0.04
C GLU A 187 -29.11 -2.07 -0.98
N MET A 188 -29.67 -0.96 -0.52
CA MET A 188 -29.58 0.31 -1.24
C MET A 188 -28.21 0.94 -1.04
N PHE A 189 -27.63 1.46 -2.12
CA PHE A 189 -26.36 2.20 -2.08
C PHE A 189 -26.59 3.68 -1.74
N CYS A 190 -25.76 4.22 -0.84
CA CYS A 190 -25.78 5.58 -0.37
C CYS A 190 -24.65 6.40 -1.00
N PHE A 191 -25.00 7.36 -1.86
CA PHE A 191 -24.02 8.18 -2.58
C PHE A 191 -23.45 9.36 -1.77
N THR A 192 -24.03 9.68 -0.61
CA THR A 192 -23.59 10.77 0.29
C THR A 192 -22.08 10.75 0.53
N ASN A 193 -21.41 11.88 0.30
CA ASN A 193 -19.95 12.04 0.44
C ASN A 193 -19.13 11.00 -0.36
N GLY A 194 -19.73 10.42 -1.39
CA GLY A 194 -19.15 9.42 -2.26
C GLY A 194 -17.98 9.98 -3.05
N SER A 195 -16.82 9.31 -3.04
CA SER A 195 -15.68 9.72 -3.88
C SER A 195 -15.82 9.11 -5.28
N ILE A 196 -15.85 9.96 -6.32
CA ILE A 196 -15.92 9.52 -7.72
C ILE A 196 -14.73 8.64 -8.07
N GLY A 197 -13.52 8.99 -7.61
CA GLY A 197 -12.34 8.14 -7.75
C GLY A 197 -12.49 6.77 -7.09
N ASN A 198 -13.15 6.68 -5.93
CA ASN A 198 -13.42 5.37 -5.31
C ASN A 198 -14.40 4.54 -6.14
N PHE A 199 -15.42 5.17 -6.74
CA PHE A 199 -16.40 4.49 -7.60
C PHE A 199 -15.78 3.99 -8.90
N PHE A 200 -14.96 4.83 -9.55
CA PHE A 200 -14.18 4.45 -10.72
C PHE A 200 -13.25 3.26 -10.38
N PHE A 201 -12.50 3.37 -9.28
CA PHE A 201 -11.58 2.34 -8.83
C PHE A 201 -12.32 1.02 -8.53
N ALA A 202 -13.43 1.08 -7.79
CA ALA A 202 -14.23 -0.09 -7.47
C ALA A 202 -14.82 -0.75 -8.74
N GLY A 203 -15.32 0.05 -9.69
CA GLY A 203 -15.79 -0.44 -10.99
C GLY A 203 -14.69 -1.17 -11.76
N ALA A 204 -13.49 -0.59 -11.83
CA ALA A 204 -12.33 -1.22 -12.46
C ALA A 204 -11.93 -2.54 -11.78
N ARG A 205 -11.84 -2.54 -10.44
CA ARG A 205 -11.51 -3.75 -9.66
C ARG A 205 -12.48 -4.89 -9.92
N ILE A 206 -13.79 -4.61 -9.87
CA ILE A 206 -14.82 -5.64 -10.06
C ILE A 206 -14.78 -6.14 -11.52
N PHE A 207 -14.59 -5.24 -12.49
CA PHE A 207 -14.48 -5.63 -13.88
C PHE A 207 -13.27 -6.55 -14.13
N PHE A 208 -12.09 -6.19 -13.62
CA PHE A 208 -10.87 -6.99 -13.82
C PHE A 208 -10.77 -8.21 -12.91
N GLN A 209 -11.56 -8.27 -11.82
CA GLN A 209 -11.36 -9.21 -10.73
C GLN A 209 -9.91 -9.19 -10.22
N SER A 210 -9.32 -8.00 -10.15
CA SER A 210 -7.92 -7.81 -9.76
C SER A 210 -7.71 -6.40 -9.22
N LEU A 211 -7.25 -6.33 -7.96
CA LEU A 211 -6.87 -5.07 -7.32
C LEU A 211 -5.68 -4.43 -8.04
N ASP A 212 -4.62 -5.20 -8.34
CA ASP A 212 -3.42 -4.70 -9.01
C ASP A 212 -3.73 -4.16 -10.43
N ALA A 213 -4.62 -4.81 -11.19
CA ALA A 213 -5.03 -4.32 -12.51
C ALA A 213 -5.81 -3.00 -12.43
N ALA A 214 -6.67 -2.84 -11.41
CA ALA A 214 -7.39 -1.59 -11.17
C ALA A 214 -6.44 -0.45 -10.80
N ILE A 215 -5.43 -0.72 -9.97
CA ILE A 215 -4.38 0.25 -9.63
C ILE A 215 -3.61 0.66 -10.88
N PHE A 216 -3.23 -0.30 -11.72
CA PHE A 216 -2.54 -0.02 -12.97
C PHE A 216 -3.38 0.89 -13.87
N LEU A 217 -4.66 0.57 -14.07
CA LEU A 217 -5.57 1.43 -14.86
C LEU A 217 -5.66 2.84 -14.27
N PHE A 218 -5.90 2.97 -12.96
CA PHE A 218 -5.98 4.27 -12.30
C PHE A 218 -4.69 5.07 -12.49
N SER A 219 -3.53 4.41 -12.40
CA SER A 219 -2.22 5.02 -12.58
C SER A 219 -2.03 5.55 -14.01
N ARG A 220 -2.51 4.81 -15.02
CA ARG A 220 -2.46 5.26 -16.43
C ARG A 220 -3.40 6.44 -16.69
N VAL A 221 -4.62 6.38 -16.17
CA VAL A 221 -5.61 7.47 -16.29
C VAL A 221 -5.15 8.73 -15.54
N SER A 222 -4.49 8.57 -14.40
CA SER A 222 -3.99 9.71 -13.62
C SER A 222 -2.60 10.18 -14.05
N GLN A 223 -2.01 9.56 -15.08
CA GLN A 223 -0.66 9.84 -15.58
C GLN A 223 0.40 9.89 -14.46
N ILE A 224 0.34 8.92 -13.52
CA ILE A 224 1.33 8.78 -12.45
C ILE A 224 2.73 8.56 -13.08
N PRO A 225 3.80 9.17 -12.53
CA PRO A 225 5.16 8.96 -13.00
C PRO A 225 5.50 7.46 -13.12
N ALA A 226 6.09 7.06 -14.23
CA ALA A 226 6.28 5.63 -14.56
C ALA A 226 7.11 4.84 -13.53
N GLU A 227 7.99 5.53 -12.79
CA GLU A 227 8.83 4.92 -11.76
C GLU A 227 8.19 4.91 -10.36
N SER A 228 7.04 5.60 -10.19
CA SER A 228 6.28 5.60 -8.95
C SER A 228 5.30 4.44 -8.94
N LEU A 229 5.38 3.60 -7.90
CA LEU A 229 4.51 2.45 -7.73
C LEU A 229 3.57 2.69 -6.56
N VAL A 230 2.28 2.41 -6.76
CA VAL A 230 1.30 2.31 -5.67
C VAL A 230 1.00 0.83 -5.50
N LEU A 231 1.35 0.26 -4.35
CA LEU A 231 1.30 -1.18 -4.12
C LEU A 231 0.35 -1.49 -2.95
N PRO A 232 -0.68 -2.32 -3.16
CA PRO A 232 -1.44 -2.87 -2.06
C PRO A 232 -0.55 -3.88 -1.34
N VAL A 233 -0.47 -3.81 -0.01
CA VAL A 233 0.37 -4.74 0.74
C VAL A 233 -0.13 -6.19 0.64
N ILE A 234 -1.44 -6.37 0.38
CA ILE A 234 -2.08 -7.66 0.10
C ILE A 234 -2.83 -7.55 -1.23
N SER A 235 -2.54 -8.45 -2.16
CA SER A 235 -3.31 -8.60 -3.40
C SER A 235 -4.48 -9.56 -3.15
N THR A 236 -5.67 -9.01 -2.92
CA THR A 236 -6.89 -9.79 -2.69
C THR A 236 -8.10 -9.13 -3.38
N ASN A 237 -9.12 -9.93 -3.68
CA ASN A 237 -10.43 -9.43 -4.08
C ASN A 237 -11.45 -9.50 -2.94
N ASP A 238 -11.04 -10.02 -1.78
CA ASP A 238 -11.88 -10.28 -0.62
C ASP A 238 -11.78 -9.15 0.40
N ARG A 239 -12.79 -9.09 1.27
CA ARG A 239 -12.80 -8.13 2.37
C ARG A 239 -11.91 -8.63 3.49
N LEU A 240 -10.94 -7.81 3.87
CA LEU A 240 -10.14 -7.99 5.09
C LEU A 240 -10.50 -6.91 6.11
N THR A 241 -10.74 -7.33 7.34
CA THR A 241 -11.02 -6.43 8.48
C THR A 241 -9.78 -6.37 9.35
N LEU A 242 -9.37 -5.17 9.76
CA LEU A 242 -8.31 -5.01 10.75
C LEU A 242 -8.89 -5.20 12.16
N GLY A 243 -8.21 -5.99 12.99
CA GLY A 243 -8.47 -6.10 14.42
C GLY A 243 -7.24 -5.69 15.23
N CYS A 244 -7.47 -5.30 16.49
CA CYS A 244 -6.40 -5.14 17.47
C CYS A 244 -6.75 -5.82 18.80
N GLU A 245 -5.70 -6.26 19.50
CA GLU A 245 -5.76 -6.72 20.88
C GLU A 245 -5.08 -5.67 21.75
N LEU A 246 -5.72 -5.27 22.85
CA LEU A 246 -5.15 -4.37 23.84
C LEU A 246 -4.43 -5.15 24.95
N TRP A 247 -3.60 -4.48 25.74
CA TRP A 247 -2.86 -5.13 26.84
C TRP A 247 -3.75 -5.70 27.95
N ASP A 248 -4.99 -5.24 28.08
CA ASP A 248 -5.98 -5.79 29.02
C ASP A 248 -6.76 -7.00 28.47
N GLY A 249 -6.47 -7.42 27.23
CA GLY A 249 -7.13 -8.52 26.54
C GLY A 249 -8.35 -8.13 25.70
N THR A 250 -8.77 -6.87 25.71
CA THR A 250 -9.87 -6.37 24.88
C THR A 250 -9.53 -6.50 23.39
N ILE A 251 -10.49 -6.96 22.59
CA ILE A 251 -10.37 -7.03 21.12
C ILE A 251 -11.28 -5.99 20.48
N ILE A 252 -10.71 -5.13 19.64
CA ILE A 252 -11.43 -4.16 18.82
C ILE A 252 -11.37 -4.62 17.36
N ARG A 253 -12.48 -4.50 16.64
CA ARG A 253 -12.64 -4.98 15.26
C ARG A 253 -13.10 -3.82 14.37
N GLY A 254 -12.41 -3.63 13.24
CA GLY A 254 -12.64 -2.52 12.32
C GLY A 254 -11.60 -1.43 12.51
N GLN A 255 -11.08 -0.89 11.40
CA GLN A 255 -10.03 0.12 11.42
C GLN A 255 -10.52 1.43 12.04
N ASN A 256 -11.74 1.86 11.70
CA ASN A 256 -12.36 3.03 12.29
C ASN A 256 -12.63 2.86 13.78
N GLU A 257 -13.09 1.69 14.24
CA GLU A 257 -13.34 1.49 15.68
C GLU A 257 -12.06 1.61 16.53
N ILE A 258 -10.92 1.24 15.94
CA ILE A 258 -9.60 1.41 16.55
C ILE A 258 -9.22 2.90 16.61
N SER A 259 -9.35 3.60 15.48
CA SER A 259 -8.73 4.92 15.27
C SER A 259 -9.67 6.12 15.45
N HIS A 260 -10.91 6.01 14.96
CA HIS A 260 -11.91 7.08 14.89
C HIS A 260 -13.34 6.47 14.98
N PRO A 261 -13.76 5.93 16.14
CA PRO A 261 -15.05 5.26 16.24
C PRO A 261 -16.18 6.26 15.95
N SER A 262 -17.14 5.83 15.14
CA SER A 262 -18.34 6.64 14.91
C SER A 262 -19.29 6.38 16.08
N ASN A 263 -19.77 7.42 16.78
CA ASN A 263 -20.75 7.30 17.88
C ASN A 263 -22.16 6.87 17.39
N GLY A 264 -22.26 5.96 16.41
CA GLY A 264 -23.49 5.58 15.75
C GLY A 264 -24.10 6.64 14.82
N ARG A 265 -23.44 7.79 14.64
CA ARG A 265 -23.88 8.88 13.75
C ARG A 265 -23.14 8.83 12.41
N LYS A 266 -23.88 8.98 11.30
CA LYS A 266 -23.33 9.12 9.93
C LYS A 266 -22.76 10.53 9.72
N GLU A 267 -21.79 10.93 10.53
CA GLU A 267 -21.06 12.19 10.35
C GLU A 267 -19.76 11.93 9.56
N VAL A 268 -19.22 12.96 8.93
CA VAL A 268 -17.89 12.87 8.30
C VAL A 268 -16.88 12.54 9.39
N VAL A 269 -16.13 11.44 9.23
CA VAL A 269 -15.10 11.03 10.20
C VAL A 269 -14.13 12.19 10.42
N ASN A 270 -14.16 12.77 11.62
CA ASN A 270 -13.22 13.78 12.00
C ASN A 270 -11.91 13.09 12.41
N LYS A 271 -10.82 13.38 11.69
CA LYS A 271 -9.47 12.87 11.98
C LYS A 271 -8.66 13.80 12.88
N ASP A 272 -9.31 14.79 13.50
CA ASP A 272 -8.65 15.70 14.43
C ASP A 272 -8.12 14.91 15.64
N CYS A 273 -6.87 15.17 16.03
CA CYS A 273 -6.19 14.44 17.11
C CYS A 273 -6.89 14.56 18.48
N ASN A 274 -7.70 15.60 18.67
CA ASN A 274 -8.46 15.86 19.91
C ASN A 274 -9.91 15.35 19.86
N SER A 275 -10.35 14.75 18.75
CA SER A 275 -11.77 14.41 18.54
C SER A 275 -12.21 13.12 19.25
N CYS A 276 -11.28 12.26 19.65
CA CYS A 276 -11.58 10.94 20.17
C CYS A 276 -10.90 10.70 21.53
N SER A 277 -11.61 10.05 22.46
CA SER A 277 -11.03 9.61 23.72
C SER A 277 -9.95 8.55 23.48
N ALA A 278 -8.92 8.57 24.32
CA ALA A 278 -7.89 7.53 24.35
C ALA A 278 -8.51 6.13 24.54
N LEU A 279 -7.81 5.11 24.02
CA LEU A 279 -8.19 3.72 24.27
C LEU A 279 -8.06 3.37 25.76
N PRO A 280 -8.89 2.44 26.28
CA PRO A 280 -8.85 2.04 27.69
C PRO A 280 -7.52 1.39 28.09
N SER A 281 -6.81 0.81 27.13
CA SER A 281 -5.49 0.22 27.29
C SER A 281 -4.71 0.35 25.98
N ARG A 282 -3.37 0.29 26.05
CA ARG A 282 -2.51 0.39 24.87
C ARG A 282 -2.74 -0.80 23.93
N ILE A 283 -2.58 -0.57 22.64
CA ILE A 283 -2.59 -1.65 21.65
C ILE A 283 -1.37 -2.54 21.88
N LYS A 284 -1.61 -3.85 21.99
CA LYS A 284 -0.59 -4.89 22.12
C LYS A 284 -0.18 -5.43 20.75
N ARG A 285 -1.15 -5.69 19.86
CA ARG A 285 -0.91 -6.13 18.47
C ARG A 285 -2.09 -5.81 17.56
N VAL A 286 -1.83 -5.82 16.25
CA VAL A 286 -2.86 -5.80 15.19
C VAL A 286 -2.81 -7.05 14.35
N PHE A 287 -3.93 -7.43 13.75
CA PHE A 287 -4.06 -8.63 12.93
C PHE A 287 -5.21 -8.50 11.92
N TYR A 288 -5.17 -9.28 10.84
CA TYR A 288 -6.24 -9.33 9.85
C TYR A 288 -7.30 -10.35 10.23
N MET A 289 -8.54 -10.08 9.88
CA MET A 289 -9.68 -10.96 10.06
C MET A 289 -10.51 -11.09 8.78
N SER A 290 -11.10 -12.25 8.57
CA SER A 290 -12.07 -12.52 7.49
C SER A 290 -13.27 -13.30 8.04
N SER A 291 -14.42 -13.18 7.38
CA SER A 291 -15.61 -13.99 7.64
C SER A 291 -15.75 -15.18 6.67
N GLU A 292 -14.83 -15.30 5.72
CA GLU A 292 -14.86 -16.34 4.69
C GLU A 292 -14.68 -17.75 5.28
N GLY A 293 -15.47 -18.72 4.81
CA GLY A 293 -15.36 -20.13 5.21
C GLY A 293 -16.01 -20.52 6.54
N SER A 294 -16.25 -19.58 7.47
CA SER A 294 -16.84 -19.90 8.79
C SER A 294 -18.09 -19.08 9.17
N ASN A 295 -18.52 -18.13 8.33
CA ASN A 295 -19.59 -17.16 8.61
C ASN A 295 -19.35 -16.28 9.86
N LEU A 296 -18.23 -16.47 10.57
CA LEU A 296 -17.84 -15.72 11.75
C LEU A 296 -16.49 -15.05 11.48
N LEU A 297 -16.37 -13.80 11.92
CA LEU A 297 -15.13 -13.05 11.77
C LEU A 297 -14.03 -13.68 12.65
N HIS A 298 -12.97 -14.20 12.03
CA HIS A 298 -11.84 -14.86 12.67
C HIS A 298 -10.51 -14.35 12.12
N GLU A 299 -9.44 -14.49 12.88
CA GLU A 299 -8.08 -14.08 12.48
C GLU A 299 -7.59 -14.89 11.28
N VAL A 300 -6.99 -14.22 10.32
CA VAL A 300 -6.44 -14.79 9.08
C VAL A 300 -5.02 -14.29 8.81
N PHE A 301 -4.28 -15.02 7.98
CA PHE A 301 -2.88 -14.76 7.67
C PHE A 301 -2.68 -14.57 6.16
N PRO A 302 -3.11 -13.41 5.60
CA PRO A 302 -2.96 -13.15 4.18
C PRO A 302 -1.47 -13.12 3.78
N GLU A 303 -1.20 -13.53 2.54
CA GLU A 303 0.15 -13.41 1.97
C GLU A 303 0.42 -11.96 1.55
N ALA A 304 1.65 -11.50 1.77
CA ALA A 304 2.10 -10.21 1.26
C ALA A 304 2.16 -10.24 -0.28
N ASN A 305 1.85 -9.09 -0.90
CA ASN A 305 2.03 -8.90 -2.33
C ASN A 305 3.51 -9.13 -2.71
N ARG A 306 3.76 -10.03 -3.67
CA ARG A 306 5.12 -10.39 -4.10
C ARG A 306 5.89 -9.19 -4.64
N THR A 307 5.23 -8.27 -5.34
CA THR A 307 5.88 -7.06 -5.85
C THR A 307 6.40 -6.18 -4.71
N VAL A 308 5.72 -6.15 -3.55
CA VAL A 308 6.22 -5.45 -2.36
C VAL A 308 7.52 -6.08 -1.86
N LEU A 309 7.57 -7.40 -1.74
CA LEU A 309 8.78 -8.13 -1.32
C LEU A 309 9.94 -7.92 -2.31
N GLU A 310 9.66 -7.94 -3.60
CA GLU A 310 10.65 -7.66 -4.65
C GLU A 310 11.21 -6.23 -4.55
N GLN A 311 10.35 -5.23 -4.31
CA GLN A 311 10.80 -3.85 -4.14
C GLN A 311 11.63 -3.68 -2.85
N LEU A 312 11.18 -4.25 -1.73
CA LEU A 312 11.93 -4.24 -0.46
C LEU A 312 13.37 -4.75 -0.63
N SER A 313 13.57 -5.76 -1.48
CA SER A 313 14.88 -6.35 -1.73
C SER A 313 15.82 -5.46 -2.56
N LYS A 314 15.29 -4.44 -3.26
CA LYS A 314 16.00 -3.65 -4.27
C LYS A 314 16.18 -2.17 -3.91
N VAL A 315 15.31 -1.61 -3.08
CA VAL A 315 15.34 -0.17 -2.76
C VAL A 315 16.58 0.24 -1.95
N ASP A 316 16.94 1.51 -2.07
CA ASP A 316 18.07 2.14 -1.38
C ASP A 316 17.69 2.61 0.03
N CYS A 317 16.40 2.83 0.30
CA CYS A 317 15.91 3.28 1.61
C CYS A 317 14.49 2.78 1.88
N ILE A 318 14.21 2.41 3.13
CA ILE A 318 12.88 2.04 3.63
C ILE A 318 12.41 3.13 4.59
N VAL A 319 11.19 3.62 4.37
CA VAL A 319 10.58 4.68 5.18
C VAL A 319 9.30 4.16 5.82
N TYR A 320 9.20 4.29 7.14
CA TYR A 320 7.94 4.15 7.87
C TYR A 320 7.36 5.55 8.04
N ALA A 321 6.36 5.87 7.22
CA ALA A 321 5.82 7.22 7.13
C ALA A 321 5.06 7.64 8.39
N MET A 322 4.91 8.95 8.57
CA MET A 322 4.05 9.51 9.61
C MET A 322 2.57 9.22 9.31
N GLY A 323 1.78 9.11 10.37
CA GLY A 323 0.38 8.70 10.35
C GLY A 323 0.06 7.72 11.47
N SER A 324 -1.17 7.20 11.50
CA SER A 324 -1.60 6.28 12.56
C SER A 324 -0.75 5.01 12.57
N LEU A 325 -0.08 4.75 13.68
CA LEU A 325 0.92 3.69 13.78
C LEU A 325 0.30 2.32 13.56
N PHE A 326 -0.80 2.02 14.27
CA PHE A 326 -1.39 0.69 14.31
C PHE A 326 -2.41 0.45 13.19
N THR A 327 -3.01 1.51 12.63
CA THR A 327 -4.00 1.39 11.55
C THR A 327 -3.50 1.74 10.15
N SER A 328 -2.31 2.36 10.02
CA SER A 328 -1.71 2.66 8.70
C SER A 328 -0.39 1.92 8.45
N VAL A 329 0.54 1.93 9.41
CA VAL A 329 1.88 1.38 9.22
C VAL A 329 1.92 -0.10 9.57
N CYS A 330 1.64 -0.45 10.83
CA CYS A 330 1.70 -1.83 11.34
C CYS A 330 0.90 -2.88 10.53
N PRO A 331 -0.29 -2.59 9.95
CA PRO A 331 -1.02 -3.58 9.17
C PRO A 331 -0.21 -4.10 7.98
N SER A 332 0.66 -3.27 7.40
CA SER A 332 1.56 -3.69 6.33
C SER A 332 2.74 -4.54 6.84
N LEU A 333 3.13 -4.35 8.10
CA LEU A 333 4.33 -4.95 8.68
C LEU A 333 4.08 -6.33 9.30
N VAL A 334 2.85 -6.63 9.71
CA VAL A 334 2.49 -7.91 10.35
C VAL A 334 2.49 -9.11 9.38
N LEU A 335 2.73 -8.88 8.08
CA LEU A 335 2.69 -9.94 7.08
C LEU A 335 4.01 -10.72 7.03
N ARG A 336 3.89 -12.04 6.80
CA ARG A 336 5.05 -12.92 6.64
C ARG A 336 5.88 -12.50 5.43
N GLY A 337 7.20 -12.54 5.58
CA GLY A 337 8.16 -12.14 4.57
C GLY A 337 8.59 -10.67 4.67
N ILE A 338 7.75 -9.78 5.22
CA ILE A 338 8.08 -8.35 5.33
C ILE A 338 9.21 -8.13 6.33
N GLY A 339 9.05 -8.58 7.57
CA GLY A 339 10.10 -8.51 8.60
C GLY A 339 11.39 -9.21 8.17
N GLU A 340 11.27 -10.40 7.61
CA GLU A 340 12.42 -11.16 7.11
C GLU A 340 13.21 -10.37 6.06
N THR A 341 12.52 -9.79 5.07
CA THR A 341 13.15 -9.05 3.97
C THR A 341 13.75 -7.73 4.44
N ILE A 342 13.12 -7.02 5.40
CA ILE A 342 13.66 -5.77 5.92
C ILE A 342 14.91 -6.02 6.76
N ALA A 343 14.88 -7.03 7.64
CA ALA A 343 16.00 -7.36 8.51
C ALA A 343 17.26 -7.74 7.71
N SER A 344 17.11 -8.41 6.57
CA SER A 344 18.24 -8.84 5.73
C SER A 344 18.92 -7.71 4.94
N ARG A 345 18.43 -6.46 5.01
CA ARG A 345 18.95 -5.33 4.22
C ARG A 345 19.83 -4.42 5.09
N SER A 346 21.04 -4.09 4.64
CA SER A 346 21.90 -3.10 5.30
C SER A 346 21.76 -1.73 4.62
N ILE A 347 20.59 -1.12 4.74
CA ILE A 347 20.26 0.19 4.15
C ILE A 347 19.61 1.11 5.21
N PRO A 348 19.49 2.42 4.95
CA PRO A 348 18.67 3.31 5.77
C PRO A 348 17.23 2.81 5.91
N LYS A 349 16.76 2.73 7.17
CA LYS A 349 15.42 2.31 7.57
C LYS A 349 14.88 3.36 8.53
N VAL A 350 14.17 4.33 7.98
CA VAL A 350 13.88 5.61 8.61
C VAL A 350 12.44 5.62 9.12
N LEU A 351 12.27 5.85 10.42
CA LEU A 351 10.97 6.16 10.99
C LEU A 351 10.73 7.66 10.98
N LEU A 352 9.62 8.10 10.40
CA LEU A 352 9.13 9.47 10.50
C LEU A 352 8.19 9.56 11.72
N LEU A 353 8.66 10.12 12.83
CA LEU A 353 7.88 10.17 14.06
C LEU A 353 6.71 11.15 13.92
N ASN A 354 5.54 10.77 14.43
CA ASN A 354 4.41 11.69 14.52
C ASN A 354 4.73 12.89 15.42
N GLY A 355 4.22 14.08 15.10
CA GLY A 355 4.42 15.25 15.94
C GLY A 355 3.40 15.40 17.08
N SER A 356 2.29 14.67 17.01
CA SER A 356 1.25 14.66 18.05
C SER A 356 0.85 13.21 18.37
N HIS A 357 0.36 12.98 19.58
CA HIS A 357 -0.31 11.72 19.89
C HIS A 357 -1.68 11.64 19.21
N ASP A 358 -2.10 10.43 18.89
CA ASP A 358 -3.47 10.09 18.53
C ASP A 358 -4.07 9.10 19.56
N ARG A 359 -5.31 8.70 19.31
CA ARG A 359 -6.03 7.71 20.13
C ARG A 359 -5.26 6.39 20.29
N GLU A 360 -4.50 5.98 19.28
CA GLU A 360 -3.79 4.69 19.24
C GLU A 360 -2.50 4.72 20.06
N THR A 361 -1.86 5.89 20.13
CA THR A 361 -0.48 6.07 20.63
C THR A 361 -0.39 6.94 21.87
N THR A 362 -1.52 7.19 22.56
CA THR A 362 -1.56 8.04 23.76
C THR A 362 -0.53 7.60 24.81
N GLY A 363 0.39 8.51 25.15
CA GLY A 363 1.46 8.29 26.13
C GLY A 363 2.57 7.33 25.69
N LEU A 364 2.63 6.95 24.41
CA LEU A 364 3.68 6.10 23.85
C LEU A 364 4.92 6.94 23.49
N PRO A 365 6.10 6.73 24.11
CA PRO A 365 7.30 7.47 23.73
C PRO A 365 7.87 6.96 22.40
N ALA A 366 8.86 7.65 21.83
CA ALA A 366 9.48 7.31 20.55
C ALA A 366 10.03 5.87 20.54
N SER A 367 10.65 5.41 21.62
CA SER A 367 11.10 4.00 21.72
C SER A 367 9.95 2.99 21.69
N GLY A 368 8.74 3.42 22.08
CA GLY A 368 7.51 2.64 21.96
C GLY A 368 7.05 2.46 20.53
N PHE A 369 7.20 3.48 19.66
CA PHE A 369 6.94 3.37 18.22
C PHE A 369 7.88 2.35 17.57
N VAL A 370 9.19 2.44 17.88
CA VAL A 370 10.19 1.47 17.42
C VAL A 370 9.85 0.06 17.89
N THR A 371 9.38 -0.09 19.13
CA THR A 371 8.96 -1.38 19.68
C THR A 371 7.74 -1.94 18.95
N ALA A 372 6.73 -1.12 18.69
CA ALA A 372 5.53 -1.54 17.96
C ALA A 372 5.84 -2.00 16.53
N ILE A 373 6.73 -1.30 15.82
CA ILE A 373 7.24 -1.70 14.49
C ILE A 373 7.97 -3.03 14.59
N THR A 374 8.89 -3.15 15.55
CA THR A 374 9.66 -4.39 15.79
C THR A 374 8.73 -5.56 16.10
N ASP A 375 7.75 -5.37 16.98
CA ASP A 375 6.81 -6.41 17.39
C ASP A 375 5.87 -6.82 16.26
N SER A 376 5.49 -5.87 15.39
CA SER A 376 4.70 -6.16 14.19
C SER A 376 5.48 -7.00 13.19
N LEU A 377 6.73 -6.60 12.88
CA LEU A 377 7.61 -7.30 11.94
C LEU A 377 8.00 -8.69 12.44
N ASN A 378 8.26 -8.80 13.75
CA ASN A 378 8.55 -10.07 14.39
C ASN A 378 7.31 -10.92 14.63
N ARG A 379 6.10 -10.33 14.52
CA ARG A 379 4.85 -10.96 14.95
C ARG A 379 5.03 -11.56 16.36
N THR A 380 5.54 -10.74 17.28
CA THR A 380 5.95 -11.13 18.64
C THR A 380 4.79 -11.76 19.42
N TYR A 381 3.59 -11.25 19.21
CA TYR A 381 2.37 -11.68 19.89
C TYR A 381 1.43 -12.42 18.94
N GLY A 382 0.63 -13.35 19.49
CA GLY A 382 -0.29 -14.19 18.72
C GLY A 382 0.21 -15.63 18.67
N TYR A 383 0.23 -16.22 17.47
CA TYR A 383 0.54 -17.64 17.28
C TYR A 383 2.06 -17.89 17.20
N PRO A 384 2.64 -18.73 18.07
CA PRO A 384 4.09 -18.97 18.09
C PRO A 384 4.68 -19.55 16.80
N ASP A 385 3.89 -20.26 15.99
CA ASP A 385 4.30 -20.79 14.67
C ASP A 385 4.29 -19.72 13.57
N LYS A 386 3.65 -18.57 13.81
CA LYS A 386 3.61 -17.42 12.91
C LYS A 386 4.63 -16.35 13.27
N SER A 387 5.09 -16.33 14.53
CA SER A 387 6.15 -15.44 14.97
C SER A 387 7.42 -15.65 14.14
N LEU A 388 8.09 -14.54 13.78
CA LEU A 388 9.46 -14.59 13.33
C LEU A 388 10.31 -15.04 14.51
N LYS A 389 10.53 -16.35 14.58
CA LYS A 389 11.44 -16.90 15.54
C LYS A 389 12.82 -16.36 15.18
N ASN A 390 13.37 -15.47 16.01
CA ASN A 390 14.79 -15.54 16.31
C ASN A 390 15.03 -17.02 16.60
N LEU A 391 15.73 -17.75 15.72
CA LEU A 391 15.98 -19.18 15.92
C LEU A 391 16.90 -19.33 17.14
N VAL A 392 16.30 -19.24 18.32
CA VAL A 392 16.94 -19.58 19.57
C VAL A 392 16.81 -21.08 19.70
N SER A 393 17.95 -21.75 19.62
CA SER A 393 18.25 -23.13 19.99
C SER A 393 17.68 -24.29 19.14
N SER A 394 18.63 -25.00 18.53
CA SER A 394 18.70 -26.46 18.38
C SER A 394 17.60 -27.20 17.61
N VAL A 395 17.68 -27.20 16.27
CA VAL A 395 17.39 -28.42 15.48
C VAL A 395 18.37 -28.46 14.30
N THR A 396 19.38 -29.32 14.39
CA THR A 396 20.22 -29.69 13.23
C THR A 396 19.38 -30.59 12.32
N VAL A 397 18.85 -30.04 11.22
CA VAL A 397 18.21 -30.87 10.18
C VAL A 397 19.27 -31.24 9.16
N PRO A 398 19.54 -32.53 8.91
CA PRO A 398 20.57 -32.94 7.95
C PRO A 398 20.15 -32.59 6.51
N LEU A 399 21.10 -32.02 5.76
CA LEU A 399 20.96 -31.48 4.40
C LEU A 399 20.51 -32.48 3.31
N ASN A 400 20.30 -33.76 3.63
CA ASN A 400 20.09 -34.81 2.62
C ASN A 400 18.62 -35.19 2.37
N ARG A 401 17.66 -34.28 2.56
CA ARG A 401 16.23 -34.59 2.37
C ARG A 401 15.41 -33.68 1.45
N PHE A 402 16.02 -32.85 0.61
CA PHE A 402 15.24 -31.98 -0.29
C PHE A 402 15.46 -32.31 -1.76
N SER A 403 14.35 -32.66 -2.43
CA SER A 403 14.24 -32.79 -3.88
C SER A 403 14.11 -31.40 -4.52
N ALA A 404 14.62 -31.24 -5.74
CA ALA A 404 14.71 -29.98 -6.48
C ALA A 404 13.39 -29.22 -6.74
N ASN A 405 12.24 -29.70 -6.24
CA ASN A 405 10.93 -29.08 -6.41
C ASN A 405 10.41 -28.25 -5.20
N ASP A 406 11.14 -28.16 -4.09
CA ASP A 406 10.72 -27.40 -2.90
C ASP A 406 11.17 -25.93 -2.89
N TRP A 407 10.84 -25.18 -3.95
CA TRP A 407 11.19 -23.76 -4.09
C TRP A 407 10.48 -22.82 -3.10
N ARG A 408 9.48 -23.30 -2.34
CA ARG A 408 8.67 -22.51 -1.39
C ARG A 408 9.42 -22.06 -0.12
N ASN A 409 10.64 -22.55 0.11
CA ASN A 409 11.40 -22.24 1.34
C ASN A 409 12.67 -21.39 1.11
N TYR A 410 12.92 -20.91 -0.11
CA TYR A 410 14.20 -20.26 -0.44
C TYR A 410 14.46 -18.94 0.32
N ALA A 411 13.41 -18.23 0.76
CA ALA A 411 13.55 -16.99 1.54
C ALA A 411 13.90 -17.21 3.02
N SER A 412 13.75 -18.43 3.56
CA SER A 412 14.10 -18.74 4.95
C SER A 412 15.57 -19.11 5.16
N TYR A 413 16.33 -19.37 4.09
CA TYR A 413 17.70 -19.92 4.17
C TYR A 413 18.83 -18.93 3.86
N HIS A 414 18.52 -17.66 3.54
CA HIS A 414 19.54 -16.62 3.32
C HIS A 414 19.74 -15.67 4.50
N LEU A 415 19.46 -16.14 5.72
CA LEU A 415 20.16 -15.63 6.89
C LEU A 415 21.52 -16.33 6.94
N LEU A 416 22.57 -15.56 6.63
CA LEU A 416 23.98 -15.93 6.66
C LEU A 416 24.28 -16.91 7.81
N ALA A 417 24.49 -18.18 7.47
CA ALA A 417 25.14 -19.12 8.37
C ALA A 417 26.60 -18.65 8.49
N LEU A 418 26.89 -17.86 9.53
CA LEU A 418 28.25 -17.68 9.99
C LEU A 418 28.77 -19.04 10.46
N GLU A 419 30.07 -19.29 10.27
CA GLU A 419 30.76 -20.57 10.50
C GLU A 419 30.63 -21.09 11.96
N ASP A 420 30.08 -20.29 12.89
CA ASP A 420 29.98 -20.59 14.32
C ASP A 420 28.59 -21.07 14.80
N GLY A 421 27.62 -21.30 13.92
CA GLY A 421 26.31 -21.89 14.30
C GLY A 421 25.41 -21.00 15.18
N ASN A 422 25.78 -19.75 15.42
CA ASN A 422 24.95 -18.74 16.08
C ASN A 422 24.10 -18.00 15.05
N ILE A 423 22.78 -18.19 15.11
CA ILE A 423 21.84 -17.47 14.24
C ILE A 423 21.71 -16.03 14.77
N PRO A 424 21.90 -14.98 13.95
CA PRO A 424 21.83 -13.61 14.43
C PRO A 424 20.47 -13.33 15.07
N GLN A 425 20.49 -12.84 16.31
CA GLN A 425 19.28 -12.35 16.97
C GLN A 425 18.87 -11.04 16.27
N ILE A 426 17.69 -11.02 15.66
CA ILE A 426 17.17 -9.80 15.04
C ILE A 426 16.81 -8.81 16.14
N SER A 427 17.40 -7.63 16.05
CA SER A 427 17.30 -6.54 17.00
C SER A 427 16.51 -5.36 16.41
N PRO A 428 15.97 -4.44 17.22
CA PRO A 428 15.19 -3.31 16.70
C PRO A 428 15.94 -2.46 15.66
N LYS A 429 17.26 -2.32 15.77
CA LYS A 429 18.10 -1.60 14.79
C LYS A 429 18.09 -2.23 13.39
N ASP A 430 17.76 -3.52 13.29
CA ASP A 430 17.63 -4.22 12.02
C ASP A 430 16.31 -3.87 11.31
N TYR A 431 15.40 -3.16 11.99
CA TYR A 431 14.14 -2.69 11.41
C TYR A 431 14.06 -1.18 11.27
N VAL A 432 14.59 -0.44 12.24
CA VAL A 432 14.65 1.02 12.23
C VAL A 432 16.06 1.39 12.65
N ASN A 433 16.80 2.16 11.86
CA ASN A 433 18.14 2.61 12.24
C ASN A 433 18.29 4.14 12.26
N ALA A 434 17.28 4.86 11.78
CA ALA A 434 17.21 6.32 11.89
C ALA A 434 15.79 6.77 12.25
N LEU A 435 15.72 7.88 12.99
CA LEU A 435 14.48 8.52 13.43
C LEU A 435 14.51 10.00 13.03
N LEU A 436 13.53 10.42 12.24
CA LEU A 436 13.27 11.84 12.00
C LEU A 436 12.17 12.30 12.95
N VAL A 437 12.40 13.42 13.63
CA VAL A 437 11.52 13.95 14.68
C VAL A 437 11.10 15.37 14.32
N PRO A 438 9.80 15.70 14.29
CA PRO A 438 9.38 17.07 14.04
C PRO A 438 9.66 17.93 15.28
N LYS A 439 10.28 19.09 15.06
CA LYS A 439 10.65 20.04 16.11
C LYS A 439 9.43 20.47 16.91
N GLY A 440 9.57 20.52 18.23
CA GLY A 440 8.44 20.87 19.12
C GLY A 440 7.34 19.81 19.22
N GLY A 441 7.49 18.64 18.58
CA GLY A 441 6.54 17.54 18.68
C GLY A 441 6.28 17.08 20.13
N GLN A 442 5.09 16.56 20.39
CA GLN A 442 4.62 16.17 21.72
C GLN A 442 5.17 14.80 22.18
N ILE A 443 5.64 13.97 21.25
CA ILE A 443 6.07 12.60 21.55
C ILE A 443 7.44 12.62 22.25
N PRO A 444 7.57 12.09 23.48
CA PRO A 444 8.84 12.07 24.19
C PRO A 444 9.88 11.17 23.52
N LEU A 445 11.12 11.64 23.36
CA LEU A 445 12.19 10.91 22.67
C LEU A 445 12.96 9.88 23.52
N ASP A 446 12.72 9.82 24.83
CA ASP A 446 13.26 8.83 25.78
C ASP A 446 14.62 8.20 25.39
N ILE A 447 15.63 9.05 25.17
CA ILE A 447 16.89 8.74 24.45
C ILE A 447 17.59 7.47 24.96
N LYS A 448 17.62 7.24 26.27
CA LYS A 448 18.24 6.03 26.86
C LYS A 448 17.61 4.73 26.33
N ASN A 449 16.29 4.72 26.17
CA ASN A 449 15.58 3.55 25.62
C ASN A 449 15.82 3.40 24.12
N LEU A 450 15.86 4.51 23.36
CA LEU A 450 16.24 4.48 21.94
C LEU A 450 17.66 3.92 21.75
N SER A 451 18.63 4.38 22.53
CA SER A 451 20.01 3.87 22.49
C SER A 451 20.08 2.39 22.86
N SER A 452 19.32 1.94 23.86
CA SER A 452 19.25 0.50 24.23
C SER A 452 18.70 -0.39 23.11
N LYS A 453 17.93 0.20 22.18
CA LYS A 453 17.39 -0.45 20.98
C LYS A 453 18.32 -0.34 19.76
N GLY A 454 19.49 0.29 19.93
CA GLY A 454 20.47 0.52 18.87
C GLY A 454 20.12 1.69 17.93
N ILE A 455 19.23 2.59 18.35
CA ILE A 455 18.84 3.76 17.55
C ILE A 455 19.70 4.94 17.97
N PHE A 456 20.68 5.29 17.14
CA PHE A 456 21.62 6.38 17.40
C PHE A 456 21.43 7.58 16.46
N HIS A 457 20.87 7.37 15.27
CA HIS A 457 20.63 8.44 14.30
C HIS A 457 19.25 9.07 14.53
N VAL A 458 19.16 10.02 15.45
CA VAL A 458 17.94 10.79 15.73
C VAL A 458 18.15 12.22 15.23
N VAL A 459 17.37 12.65 14.24
CA VAL A 459 17.49 13.97 13.61
C VAL A 459 16.21 14.76 13.85
N THR A 460 16.35 15.95 14.44
CA THR A 460 15.24 16.89 14.56
C THR A 460 15.08 17.67 13.26
N VAL A 461 13.86 17.78 12.78
CA VAL A 461 13.48 18.40 11.50
C VAL A 461 12.48 19.52 11.78
N ASP A 462 12.56 20.62 11.04
CA ASP A 462 11.57 21.69 11.18
C ASP A 462 10.14 21.20 10.90
N SER A 463 9.19 21.90 11.51
CA SER A 463 7.80 21.49 11.59
C SER A 463 6.87 22.68 11.40
N ILE A 464 5.65 22.40 10.99
CA ILE A 464 4.55 23.36 10.93
C ILE A 464 3.40 22.90 11.82
N HIS A 465 2.56 23.85 12.26
CA HIS A 465 1.38 23.55 13.06
C HIS A 465 0.14 23.50 12.15
N ASP A 466 -0.47 22.33 12.04
CA ASP A 466 -1.75 22.11 11.39
C ASP A 466 -2.89 22.13 12.43
N GLY A 467 -3.96 22.88 12.16
CA GLY A 467 -5.05 23.07 13.12
C GLY A 467 -5.82 21.79 13.47
N LYS A 468 -5.70 20.73 12.67
CA LYS A 468 -6.42 19.46 12.82
C LYS A 468 -5.56 18.35 13.41
N THR A 469 -4.34 18.23 12.89
CA THR A 469 -3.41 17.13 13.19
C THR A 469 -2.30 17.54 14.16
N GLY A 470 -2.23 18.83 14.53
CA GLY A 470 -1.23 19.38 15.42
C GLY A 470 0.11 19.56 14.71
N ILE A 471 1.20 19.15 15.35
CA ILE A 471 2.54 19.34 14.79
C ILE A 471 2.80 18.30 13.69
N ILE A 472 3.16 18.79 12.51
CA ILE A 472 3.56 17.96 11.36
C ILE A 472 4.90 18.45 10.81
N PHE A 473 5.60 17.59 10.07
CA PHE A 473 6.84 18.00 9.42
C PHE A 473 6.63 19.13 8.42
N ASP A 474 7.59 20.07 8.37
CA ASP A 474 7.73 20.91 7.20
C ASP A 474 8.16 20.02 6.01
N PRO A 475 7.40 20.00 4.89
CA PRO A 475 7.69 19.09 3.79
C PRO A 475 9.08 19.27 3.18
N HIS A 476 9.56 20.51 3.05
CA HIS A 476 10.84 20.79 2.43
C HIS A 476 11.99 20.30 3.33
N SER A 477 11.97 20.71 4.61
CA SER A 477 12.97 20.31 5.60
C SER A 477 13.02 18.79 5.80
N LEU A 478 11.87 18.11 5.75
CA LEU A 478 11.81 16.65 5.83
C LEU A 478 12.50 15.97 4.66
N ILE A 479 12.19 16.38 3.42
CA ILE A 479 12.78 15.77 2.24
C ILE A 479 14.28 16.08 2.16
N GLN A 480 14.72 17.26 2.60
CA GLN A 480 16.13 17.58 2.74
C GLN A 480 16.84 16.67 3.75
N ALA A 481 16.26 16.48 4.95
CA ALA A 481 16.82 15.59 5.97
C ALA A 481 16.88 14.14 5.49
N LEU A 482 15.82 13.64 4.84
CA LEU A 482 15.77 12.30 4.28
C LEU A 482 16.83 12.11 3.18
N THR A 483 17.00 13.08 2.28
CA THR A 483 18.00 13.03 1.21
C THR A 483 19.42 13.03 1.76
N SER A 484 19.67 13.83 2.80
CA SER A 484 20.95 13.85 3.51
C SER A 484 21.26 12.49 4.14
N LEU A 485 20.27 11.85 4.77
CA LEU A 485 20.43 10.52 5.37
C LEU A 485 20.74 9.44 4.32
N ILE A 486 20.05 9.47 3.18
CA ILE A 486 20.26 8.49 2.11
C ILE A 486 21.65 8.66 1.46
N SER A 487 22.13 9.91 1.38
CA SER A 487 23.45 10.21 0.82
C SER A 487 24.61 9.90 1.77
N ASP A 488 24.31 9.69 3.05
CA ASP A 488 25.30 9.44 4.08
C ASP A 488 25.82 7.99 4.03
N ARG A 489 27.03 7.83 3.48
CA ARG A 489 27.70 6.51 3.36
C ARG A 489 28.00 5.86 4.70
N ARG A 490 27.91 6.58 5.83
CA ARG A 490 28.16 6.05 7.18
C ARG A 490 27.13 5.01 7.62
N PHE A 491 25.95 4.94 7.00
CA PHE A 491 24.99 3.86 7.26
C PHE A 491 25.47 2.47 6.79
N VAL A 492 26.56 2.41 6.00
CA VAL A 492 27.12 1.18 5.44
C VAL A 492 28.33 0.68 6.27
N GLU A 493 28.94 1.50 7.13
CA GLU A 493 30.11 1.14 7.93
C GLU A 493 29.86 1.32 9.44
N PRO A 494 29.86 0.25 10.26
CA PRO A 494 29.45 0.29 11.67
C PRO A 494 30.33 1.11 12.65
N ASP A 495 31.49 1.64 12.23
CA ASP A 495 32.58 1.95 13.16
C ASP A 495 32.88 3.45 13.39
N LEU A 496 32.03 4.38 12.97
CA LEU A 496 32.25 5.82 13.20
C LEU A 496 31.08 6.48 13.96
N LEU A 497 31.13 6.36 15.28
CA LEU A 497 30.37 7.22 16.20
C LEU A 497 30.69 8.69 15.91
N THR A 498 29.68 9.50 15.62
CA THR A 498 29.81 10.96 15.69
C THR A 498 28.90 11.48 16.79
N GLU A 499 29.52 12.06 17.82
CA GLU A 499 28.85 12.91 18.79
C GLU A 499 28.32 14.15 18.06
N ASN A 500 27.00 14.26 17.94
CA ASN A 500 26.32 15.54 17.78
C ASN A 500 25.15 15.55 18.77
N VAL A 501 25.50 15.62 20.05
CA VAL A 501 24.59 16.02 21.13
C VAL A 501 25.07 17.37 21.62
N GLU A 502 24.83 18.43 20.84
CA GLU A 502 24.84 19.79 21.37
C GLU A 502 23.48 20.45 21.12
N SER A 503 22.92 20.98 22.21
CA SER A 503 21.73 21.85 22.33
C SER A 503 20.34 21.23 22.58
N LEU A 504 20.21 20.19 23.42
CA LEU A 504 18.92 19.85 24.06
C LEU A 504 18.85 20.10 25.57
N ASN A 505 19.81 20.84 26.14
CA ASN A 505 19.69 21.40 27.48
C ASN A 505 19.67 22.94 27.40
N LYS A 506 18.49 23.49 27.17
CA LYS A 506 18.03 24.78 27.71
C LYS A 506 16.52 24.91 27.59
#